data_AF-A0A429EME3-F1
#
_entry.id   AF-A0A429EME3-F1
#
_cell.length_a   1.000
_cell.length_b   1.000
_cell.length_c   1.000
_cell.angle_alpha   90.00
_cell.angle_beta   90.00
_cell.angle_gamma   90.00
#
_symmetry.space_group_name_H-M   'P 1'
#
loop_
_entity.id
_entity.type
_entity.pdbx_description
1 polymer ?
#
loop_
_entity_poly.entity_id
_entity_poly.type
_entity_poly.pdbx_seq_one_letter_code
_entity_poly.pdbx_strand_id
1 'polypeptide(L)'
;MRLTVFGATGGTGLQVVRRALIKDHRVTAVVRDPSRLPADLRDRAGDGAALEVVRADVMDPGAIEDAVKGSDAVVTAIGTREGRTPTTVCEDSTRSITAAMGAVGERRFLMVSASGFANGPGDDPLTRYVVKPMLLKPMLKHAFADMARAEDVVRASGLDWTIVRPPRLTDGDGKGRYRAAVDRNVLGGFTLARADLALALLDHAADPSAIGHVVSVGG
;
A
#
# COMPACT_ATOMS: atom_id res chain seq x y z
N MET A 1 -0.62 -7.10 -16.08
CA MET A 1 -0.37 -5.65 -15.91
C MET A 1 1.10 -5.43 -15.59
N ARG A 2 1.61 -4.22 -15.83
CA ARG A 2 2.87 -3.68 -15.33
C ARG A 2 2.59 -2.92 -14.03
N LEU A 3 3.25 -3.33 -12.94
CA LEU A 3 3.04 -2.78 -11.61
C LEU A 3 4.35 -2.23 -11.05
N THR A 4 4.36 -0.97 -10.62
CA THR A 4 5.46 -0.45 -9.79
C THR A 4 5.08 -0.61 -8.32
N VAL A 5 5.94 -1.25 -7.53
CA VAL A 5 5.68 -1.51 -6.10
C VAL A 5 6.73 -0.81 -5.25
N PHE A 6 6.30 0.22 -4.50
CA PHE A 6 7.08 0.87 -3.47
C PHE A 6 6.87 0.17 -2.12
N GLY A 7 7.95 0.05 -1.33
CA GLY A 7 7.93 -0.73 -0.10
C GLY A 7 7.98 -2.25 -0.34
N ALA A 8 8.55 -2.68 -1.47
CA ALA A 8 8.62 -4.08 -1.90
C ALA A 8 9.38 -5.03 -0.95
N THR A 9 10.19 -4.50 -0.02
CA THR A 9 10.87 -5.28 1.03
C THR A 9 10.11 -5.32 2.37
N GLY A 10 8.95 -4.65 2.45
CA GLY A 10 8.04 -4.72 3.59
C GLY A 10 7.16 -5.97 3.53
N GLY A 11 6.56 -6.35 4.66
CA GLY A 11 5.74 -7.56 4.73
C GLY A 11 4.60 -7.58 3.70
N THR A 12 3.90 -6.45 3.50
CA THR A 12 2.82 -6.35 2.52
C THR A 12 3.36 -6.25 1.10
N GLY A 13 4.37 -5.39 0.86
CA GLY A 13 4.97 -5.22 -0.46
C GLY A 13 5.53 -6.52 -1.05
N LEU A 14 6.19 -7.34 -0.22
CA LEU A 14 6.67 -8.67 -0.63
C LEU A 14 5.52 -9.57 -1.12
N GLN A 15 4.38 -9.54 -0.43
CA GLN A 15 3.21 -10.32 -0.83
C GLN A 15 2.60 -9.78 -2.13
N VAL A 16 2.56 -8.46 -2.33
CA VAL A 16 2.12 -7.85 -3.59
C VAL A 16 3.01 -8.33 -4.75
N VAL A 17 4.33 -8.24 -4.61
CA VAL A 17 5.28 -8.72 -5.64
C VAL A 17 5.05 -10.19 -5.95
N ARG A 18 5.01 -11.05 -4.92
CA ARG A 18 4.81 -12.51 -5.11
C ARG A 18 3.49 -12.83 -5.79
N ARG A 19 2.38 -12.25 -5.33
CA ARG A 19 1.05 -12.51 -5.89
C ARG A 19 0.90 -11.96 -7.30
N ALA A 20 1.50 -10.80 -7.60
CA ALA A 20 1.53 -10.23 -8.94
C ALA A 20 2.25 -11.16 -9.92
N LEU A 21 3.42 -11.67 -9.54
CA LEU A 21 4.18 -12.61 -10.36
C LEU A 21 3.45 -13.96 -10.57
N ILE A 22 2.67 -14.43 -9.59
CA ILE A 22 1.83 -15.62 -9.74
C ILE A 22 0.67 -15.37 -10.73
N LYS A 23 0.16 -14.14 -10.81
CA LYS A 23 -0.88 -13.71 -11.77
C LYS A 23 -0.29 -13.26 -13.12
N ASP A 24 0.94 -13.67 -13.44
CA ASP A 24 1.65 -13.31 -14.69
C ASP A 24 1.73 -11.80 -14.96
N HIS A 25 1.77 -10.99 -13.90
CA HIS A 25 2.03 -9.56 -14.01
C HIS A 25 3.54 -9.29 -14.05
N ARG A 26 3.92 -8.19 -14.70
CA ARG A 26 5.28 -7.65 -14.64
C ARG A 26 5.36 -6.66 -13.48
N VAL A 27 6.44 -6.72 -12.73
CA VAL A 27 6.61 -5.94 -11.50
C VAL A 27 7.95 -5.23 -11.50
N THR A 28 7.91 -3.91 -11.30
CA THR A 28 9.07 -3.09 -10.98
C THR A 28 9.08 -2.85 -9.47
N ALA A 29 9.95 -3.56 -8.75
CA ALA A 29 10.11 -3.42 -7.31
C ALA A 29 11.11 -2.30 -6.99
N VAL A 30 10.63 -1.20 -6.42
CA VAL A 30 11.50 -0.08 -6.01
C VAL A 30 11.96 -0.27 -4.58
N VAL A 31 13.27 -0.35 -4.40
CA VAL A 31 13.90 -0.68 -3.11
C VAL A 31 15.10 0.23 -2.84
N ARG A 32 15.30 0.61 -1.58
CA ARG A 32 16.51 1.35 -1.18
C ARG A 32 17.76 0.47 -1.16
N ASP A 33 17.57 -0.78 -0.75
CA ASP A 33 18.61 -1.80 -0.62
C ASP A 33 18.10 -3.12 -1.21
N PRO A 34 18.55 -3.50 -2.42
CA PRO A 34 18.17 -4.74 -3.08
C PRO A 34 18.52 -6.00 -2.28
N SER A 35 19.55 -5.97 -1.43
CA SER A 35 19.97 -7.15 -0.64
C SER A 35 18.91 -7.62 0.36
N ARG A 36 17.96 -6.74 0.70
CA ARG A 36 16.84 -7.01 1.60
C ARG A 36 15.69 -7.78 0.95
N LEU A 37 15.72 -7.95 -0.38
CA LEU A 37 14.78 -8.85 -1.05
C LEU A 37 15.17 -10.32 -0.75
N PRO A 38 14.17 -11.19 -0.49
CA PRO A 38 14.39 -12.62 -0.39
C PRO A 38 15.15 -13.18 -1.59
N ALA A 39 16.01 -14.17 -1.36
CA ALA A 39 16.85 -14.76 -2.41
C ALA A 39 16.02 -15.28 -3.60
N ASP A 40 14.88 -15.93 -3.32
CA ASP A 40 13.95 -16.41 -4.34
C ASP A 40 13.42 -15.33 -5.29
N LEU A 41 13.28 -14.08 -4.82
CA LEU A 41 12.89 -12.96 -5.66
C LEU A 41 14.09 -12.33 -6.36
N ARG A 42 15.24 -12.24 -5.68
CA ARG A 42 16.47 -11.72 -6.29
C ARG A 42 16.93 -12.57 -7.47
N ASP A 43 16.85 -13.89 -7.35
CA ASP A 43 17.27 -14.83 -8.38
C ASP A 43 16.34 -14.82 -9.61
N ARG A 44 15.09 -14.38 -9.43
CA ARG A 44 14.11 -14.19 -10.51
C ARG A 44 14.17 -12.79 -11.14
N ALA A 45 14.88 -11.86 -10.52
CA ALA A 45 14.96 -10.49 -10.98
C ALA A 45 15.98 -10.36 -12.11
N GLY A 46 15.66 -9.53 -13.10
CA GLY A 46 16.55 -9.26 -14.23
C GLY A 46 15.98 -8.21 -15.18
N ASP A 47 16.83 -7.66 -16.03
CA ASP A 47 16.40 -6.71 -17.05
C ASP A 47 15.44 -7.38 -18.05
N GLY A 48 14.28 -6.77 -18.28
CA GLY A 48 13.21 -7.33 -19.11
C GLY A 48 12.51 -8.57 -18.54
N ALA A 49 12.83 -8.99 -17.31
CA ALA A 49 12.19 -10.12 -16.65
C ALA A 49 10.78 -9.75 -16.14
N ALA A 50 10.03 -10.75 -15.65
CA ALA A 50 8.76 -10.48 -14.98
C ALA A 50 8.93 -9.67 -13.69
N LEU A 51 10.12 -9.71 -13.08
CA LEU A 51 10.49 -8.89 -11.93
C LEU A 51 11.73 -8.06 -12.27
N GLU A 52 11.59 -6.75 -12.24
CA GLU A 52 12.69 -5.79 -12.30
C GLU A 52 12.88 -5.17 -10.91
N VAL A 53 14.13 -4.96 -10.51
CA VAL A 53 14.45 -4.35 -9.22
C VAL A 53 15.17 -3.03 -9.47
N VAL A 54 14.52 -1.94 -9.10
CA VAL A 54 15.10 -0.59 -9.22
C VAL A 54 15.58 -0.14 -7.86
N ARG A 55 16.87 0.20 -7.79
CA ARG A 55 17.45 0.82 -6.61
C ARG A 55 17.26 2.33 -6.68
N ALA A 56 16.39 2.86 -5.83
CA ALA A 56 16.16 4.29 -5.74
C ALA A 56 15.75 4.69 -4.31
N ASP A 57 15.97 5.95 -3.96
CA ASP A 57 15.34 6.54 -2.79
C ASP A 57 13.97 7.10 -3.20
N VAL A 58 12.93 6.62 -2.53
CA VAL A 58 11.55 7.08 -2.78
C VAL A 58 11.37 8.56 -2.41
N MET A 59 12.25 9.14 -1.60
CA MET A 59 12.16 10.56 -1.24
C MET A 59 12.68 11.49 -2.35
N ASP A 60 13.30 10.95 -3.40
CA ASP A 60 13.72 11.70 -4.58
C ASP A 60 12.78 11.37 -5.76
N PRO A 61 11.86 12.28 -6.14
CA PRO A 61 10.90 12.02 -7.21
C PRO A 61 11.58 11.77 -8.55
N GLY A 62 12.66 12.49 -8.87
CA GLY A 62 13.37 12.34 -10.13
C GLY A 62 14.05 10.97 -10.24
N ALA A 63 14.53 10.43 -9.12
CA ALA A 63 15.14 9.09 -9.08
C ALA A 63 14.14 7.94 -9.28
N ILE A 64 12.83 8.20 -9.21
CA ILE A 64 11.78 7.18 -9.33
C ILE A 64 10.89 7.35 -10.57
N GLU A 65 11.07 8.42 -11.37
CA GLU A 65 10.31 8.67 -12.61
C GLU A 65 10.42 7.50 -13.60
N ASP A 66 11.64 7.04 -13.89
CA ASP A 66 11.86 5.89 -14.79
C ASP A 66 11.22 4.61 -14.24
N ALA A 67 11.14 4.46 -12.92
CA ALA A 67 10.56 3.28 -12.28
C ALA A 67 9.03 3.25 -12.34
N VAL A 68 8.38 4.41 -12.49
CA VAL A 68 6.91 4.51 -12.61
C VAL A 68 6.45 4.56 -14.08
N LYS A 69 7.31 4.98 -15.00
CA LYS A 69 6.99 5.13 -16.42
C LYS A 69 6.53 3.83 -17.07
N GLY A 70 5.38 3.87 -17.75
CA GLY A 70 4.79 2.73 -18.46
C GLY A 70 4.08 1.73 -17.55
N SER A 71 3.86 2.06 -16.27
CA SER A 71 3.16 1.20 -15.32
C SER A 71 1.66 1.38 -15.40
N ASP A 72 0.94 0.26 -15.58
CA ASP A 72 -0.52 0.24 -15.58
C ASP A 72 -1.09 0.64 -14.20
N ALA A 73 -0.37 0.35 -13.11
CA ALA A 73 -0.67 0.85 -11.77
C ALA A 73 0.58 0.93 -10.89
N VAL A 74 0.58 1.92 -9.98
CA VAL A 74 1.61 2.09 -8.95
C VAL A 74 1.02 1.79 -7.58
N VAL A 75 1.68 0.94 -6.80
CA VAL A 75 1.27 0.55 -5.45
C VAL A 75 2.30 1.01 -4.43
N THR A 76 1.89 1.79 -3.44
CA THR A 76 2.70 2.05 -2.24
C THR A 76 2.24 1.21 -1.06
N ALA A 77 3.15 0.37 -0.57
CA ALA A 77 3.03 -0.35 0.68
C ALA A 77 4.07 0.15 1.71
N ILE A 78 4.52 1.40 1.55
CA ILE A 78 5.43 2.05 2.49
C ILE A 78 4.67 2.32 3.79
N GLY A 79 5.30 1.97 4.90
CA GLY A 79 4.81 2.27 6.23
C GLY A 79 5.98 2.44 7.20
N THR A 80 5.68 3.08 8.32
CA THR A 80 6.62 3.23 9.43
C THR A 80 6.68 1.91 10.23
N ARG A 81 7.90 1.46 10.56
CA ARG A 81 8.13 0.35 11.51
C ARG A 81 8.09 0.82 12.97
N GLU A 82 8.28 2.11 13.21
CA GLU A 82 8.35 2.71 14.54
C GLU A 82 7.20 3.72 14.70
N GLY A 83 6.10 3.29 15.32
CA GLY A 83 4.90 4.13 15.45
C GLY A 83 4.92 5.14 16.59
N ARG A 84 5.96 5.12 17.43
CA ARG A 84 6.05 5.89 18.68
C ARG A 84 6.77 7.24 18.53
N THR A 85 7.52 7.43 17.45
CA THR A 85 8.25 8.68 17.16
C THR A 85 7.52 9.47 16.06
N PRO A 86 7.60 10.82 16.07
CA PRO A 86 7.14 11.64 14.96
C PRO A 86 7.75 11.17 13.63
N THR A 87 6.93 11.08 12.60
CA THR A 87 7.33 10.58 11.29
C THR A 87 6.48 11.23 10.19
N THR A 88 7.10 11.37 9.02
CA THR A 88 6.53 11.91 7.79
C THR A 88 6.77 10.96 6.61
N VAL A 89 7.25 9.73 6.87
CA VAL A 89 7.72 8.81 5.83
C VAL A 89 6.60 8.47 4.85
N CYS A 90 5.38 8.23 5.34
CA CYS A 90 4.25 7.96 4.46
C CYS A 90 3.87 9.20 3.65
N GLU A 91 3.80 10.37 4.28
CA GLU A 91 3.46 11.62 3.61
C GLU A 91 4.49 11.98 2.53
N ASP A 92 5.77 12.05 2.89
CA ASP A 92 6.86 12.48 2.02
C ASP A 92 7.05 11.53 0.84
N SER A 93 7.02 10.21 1.11
CA SER A 93 7.10 9.22 0.02
C SER A 93 5.89 9.28 -0.89
N THR A 94 4.69 9.51 -0.36
CA THR A 94 3.49 9.68 -1.19
C THR A 94 3.60 10.93 -2.06
N ARG A 95 4.04 12.08 -1.51
CA ARG A 95 4.27 13.30 -2.30
C ARG A 95 5.24 13.04 -3.45
N SER A 96 6.37 12.42 -3.15
CA SER A 96 7.39 12.08 -4.14
C SER A 96 6.83 11.16 -5.25
N ILE A 97 6.15 10.06 -4.88
CA ILE A 97 5.57 9.13 -5.86
C ILE A 97 4.52 9.83 -6.73
N THR A 98 3.61 10.59 -6.13
CA THR A 98 2.56 11.30 -6.89
C THR A 98 3.14 12.34 -7.84
N ALA A 99 4.22 13.02 -7.45
CA ALA A 99 4.93 13.97 -8.30
C ALA A 99 5.61 13.25 -9.48
N ALA A 100 6.33 12.15 -9.24
CA ALA A 100 6.97 11.36 -10.28
C ALA A 100 5.94 10.81 -11.29
N MET A 101 4.82 10.26 -10.80
CA MET A 101 3.72 9.81 -11.65
C MET A 101 3.16 10.93 -12.52
N GLY A 102 2.94 12.12 -11.92
CA GLY A 102 2.49 13.30 -12.65
C GLY A 102 3.46 13.75 -13.73
N ALA A 103 4.77 13.69 -13.48
CA ALA A 103 5.81 14.06 -14.44
C ALA A 103 5.83 13.14 -15.68
N VAL A 104 5.57 11.85 -15.50
CA VAL A 104 5.55 10.87 -16.61
C VAL A 104 4.15 10.60 -17.18
N GLY A 105 3.10 11.20 -16.61
CA GLY A 105 1.72 11.06 -17.08
C GLY A 105 0.98 9.79 -16.63
N GLU A 106 1.50 9.06 -15.65
CA GLU A 106 0.87 7.85 -15.13
C GLU A 106 -0.19 8.17 -14.08
N ARG A 107 -1.29 7.40 -14.09
CA ARG A 107 -2.53 7.84 -13.44
C ARG A 107 -2.99 6.94 -12.31
N ARG A 108 -2.85 5.62 -12.43
CA ARG A 108 -3.45 4.65 -11.48
C ARG A 108 -2.58 4.46 -10.24
N PHE A 109 -3.07 4.88 -9.08
CA PHE A 109 -2.31 4.82 -7.83
C PHE A 109 -3.07 4.08 -6.71
N LEU A 110 -2.39 3.18 -6.00
CA LEU A 110 -2.95 2.48 -4.85
C LEU A 110 -2.08 2.69 -3.62
N MET A 111 -2.71 3.11 -2.53
CA MET A 111 -2.05 3.33 -1.25
C MET A 111 -2.56 2.35 -0.21
N VAL A 112 -1.64 1.62 0.44
CA VAL A 112 -1.93 0.88 1.67
C VAL A 112 -1.97 1.86 2.84
N SER A 113 -3.13 1.98 3.46
CA SER A 113 -3.35 2.78 4.67
C SER A 113 -3.66 1.88 5.87
N ALA A 114 -4.49 2.33 6.82
CA ALA A 114 -4.96 1.53 7.95
C ALA A 114 -6.38 1.94 8.38
N SER A 115 -7.24 0.96 8.67
CA SER A 115 -8.59 1.20 9.22
C SER A 115 -8.58 1.68 10.68
N GLY A 116 -7.44 1.51 11.38
CA GLY A 116 -7.30 1.78 12.81
C GLY A 116 -7.43 3.26 13.22
N PHE A 117 -7.15 4.20 12.32
CA PHE A 117 -7.22 5.63 12.65
C PHE A 117 -8.48 6.34 12.12
N ALA A 118 -9.10 5.78 11.09
CA ALA A 118 -10.31 6.33 10.52
C ALA A 118 -11.54 5.81 11.29
N ASN A 119 -12.27 6.71 11.95
CA ASN A 119 -13.61 6.41 12.44
C ASN A 119 -14.56 6.52 11.25
N GLY A 120 -15.23 5.42 10.88
CA GLY A 120 -16.12 5.38 9.73
C GLY A 120 -17.45 4.71 10.05
N PRO A 121 -18.47 4.88 9.20
CA PRO A 121 -19.65 4.00 9.21
C PRO A 121 -19.18 2.53 9.17
N GLY A 122 -19.77 1.66 9.99
CA GLY A 122 -19.40 0.22 10.06
C GLY A 122 -18.45 -0.19 11.19
N ASP A 123 -17.90 0.76 11.96
CA ASP A 123 -17.29 0.42 13.26
C ASP A 123 -18.39 0.05 14.26
N ASP A 124 -18.22 -1.04 15.00
CA ASP A 124 -19.05 -1.31 16.17
C ASP A 124 -18.70 -0.32 17.31
N PRO A 125 -19.64 -0.08 18.26
CA PRO A 125 -19.41 0.89 19.33
C PRO A 125 -18.17 0.60 20.19
N LEU A 126 -17.82 -0.66 20.43
CA LEU A 126 -16.65 -1.02 21.23
C LEU A 126 -15.36 -0.64 20.50
N THR A 127 -15.27 -0.92 19.21
CA THR A 127 -14.12 -0.56 18.38
C THR A 127 -13.94 0.95 18.27
N ARG A 128 -15.05 1.68 18.03
CA ARG A 128 -15.06 3.13 17.86
C ARG A 128 -14.73 3.89 19.15
N TYR A 129 -15.33 3.48 20.27
CA TYR A 129 -15.28 4.25 21.51
C TYR A 129 -14.27 3.74 22.54
N VAL A 130 -13.73 2.52 22.38
CA VAL A 130 -12.79 1.93 23.35
C VAL A 130 -11.47 1.54 22.70
N VAL A 131 -11.49 0.64 21.70
CA VAL A 131 -10.25 0.07 21.15
C VAL A 131 -9.38 1.11 20.44
N LYS A 132 -9.98 1.90 19.53
CA LYS A 132 -9.26 2.97 18.82
C LYS A 132 -8.73 4.06 19.77
N PRO A 133 -9.55 4.66 20.66
CA PRO A 133 -9.08 5.75 21.50
C PRO A 133 -8.18 5.35 22.67
N MET A 134 -8.36 4.18 23.31
CA MET A 134 -7.54 3.78 24.46
C MET A 134 -6.27 3.01 24.10
N LEU A 135 -6.27 2.16 23.06
CA LEU A 135 -5.14 1.27 22.77
C LEU A 135 -4.29 1.73 21.58
N LEU A 136 -4.94 2.12 20.48
CA LEU A 136 -4.22 2.41 19.23
C LEU A 136 -3.74 3.86 19.16
N LYS A 137 -4.56 4.83 19.60
CA LYS A 137 -4.19 6.26 19.56
C LYS A 137 -2.91 6.62 20.32
N PRO A 138 -2.60 6.12 21.54
CA PRO A 138 -1.36 6.51 22.23
C PRO A 138 -0.10 5.83 21.68
N MET A 139 -0.20 4.60 21.16
CA MET A 139 0.95 3.84 20.66
C MET A 139 1.31 4.14 19.20
N LEU A 140 0.33 4.51 18.37
CA LEU A 140 0.48 4.72 16.93
C LEU A 140 0.12 6.14 16.49
N LYS A 141 0.01 7.09 17.44
CA LYS A 141 -0.41 8.48 17.16
C LYS A 141 0.30 9.07 15.96
N HIS A 142 1.62 8.96 15.95
CA HIS A 142 2.47 9.59 14.95
C HIS A 142 2.37 8.90 13.60
N ALA A 143 2.44 7.57 13.57
CA ALA A 143 2.24 6.80 12.35
C ALA A 143 0.86 7.03 11.73
N PHE A 144 -0.20 7.08 12.55
CA PHE A 144 -1.55 7.34 12.05
C PHE A 144 -1.75 8.77 11.58
N ALA A 145 -1.14 9.75 12.25
CA ALA A 145 -1.15 11.13 11.77
C ALA A 145 -0.42 11.26 10.43
N ASP A 146 0.71 10.56 10.27
CA ASP A 146 1.47 10.51 9.01
C ASP A 146 0.65 9.86 7.88
N MET A 147 0.03 8.69 8.14
CA MET A 147 -0.85 8.05 7.16
C MET A 147 -2.05 8.92 6.79
N ALA A 148 -2.65 9.65 7.75
CA ALA A 148 -3.74 10.56 7.45
C ALA A 148 -3.31 11.70 6.51
N ARG A 149 -2.15 12.32 6.78
CA ARG A 149 -1.60 13.36 5.88
C ARG A 149 -1.23 12.79 4.51
N ALA A 150 -0.68 11.58 4.46
CA ALA A 150 -0.42 10.89 3.20
C ALA A 150 -1.70 10.65 2.39
N GLU A 151 -2.80 10.21 3.03
CA GLU A 151 -4.07 10.07 2.33
C GLU A 151 -4.61 11.41 1.79
N ASP A 152 -4.38 12.52 2.50
CA ASP A 152 -4.77 13.85 2.02
C ASP A 152 -3.96 14.26 0.78
N VAL A 153 -2.67 13.93 0.74
CA VAL A 153 -1.84 14.07 -0.46
C VAL A 153 -2.40 13.26 -1.63
N VAL A 154 -2.78 12.01 -1.39
CA VAL A 154 -3.40 11.15 -2.42
C VAL A 154 -4.68 11.77 -2.96
N ARG A 155 -5.57 12.23 -2.08
CA ARG A 155 -6.85 12.85 -2.49
C ARG A 155 -6.64 14.12 -3.31
N ALA A 156 -5.60 14.89 -3.01
CA ALA A 156 -5.27 16.13 -3.71
C ALA A 156 -4.43 15.93 -4.99
N SER A 157 -3.96 14.71 -5.27
CA SER A 157 -2.99 14.44 -6.34
C SER A 157 -3.53 14.56 -7.76
N GLY A 158 -4.85 14.49 -7.95
CA GLY A 158 -5.48 14.41 -9.28
C GLY A 158 -5.29 13.07 -10.01
N LEU A 159 -4.68 12.07 -9.34
CA LEU A 159 -4.51 10.72 -9.85
C LEU A 159 -5.79 9.89 -9.76
N ASP A 160 -5.84 8.78 -10.50
CA ASP A 160 -6.87 7.75 -10.40
C ASP A 160 -6.56 6.84 -9.20
N TRP A 161 -6.78 7.37 -8.01
CA TRP A 161 -6.32 6.75 -6.77
C TRP A 161 -7.32 5.78 -6.13
N THR A 162 -6.82 4.80 -5.38
CA THR A 162 -7.60 4.00 -4.42
C THR A 162 -6.81 3.86 -3.13
N ILE A 163 -7.43 4.16 -1.99
CA ILE A 163 -6.81 3.96 -0.68
C ILE A 163 -7.37 2.68 -0.07
N VAL A 164 -6.52 1.70 0.18
CA VAL A 164 -6.91 0.41 0.78
C VAL A 164 -6.60 0.43 2.28
N ARG A 165 -7.63 0.28 3.12
CA ARG A 165 -7.51 0.31 4.59
C ARG A 165 -7.69 -1.09 5.20
N PRO A 166 -6.60 -1.84 5.44
CA PRO A 166 -6.66 -3.10 6.16
C PRO A 166 -6.89 -2.93 7.67
N PRO A 167 -7.25 -4.03 8.37
CA PRO A 167 -7.28 -4.10 9.82
C PRO A 167 -5.89 -4.54 10.33
N ARG A 168 -5.81 -5.21 11.48
CA ARG A 168 -4.52 -5.74 11.96
C ARG A 168 -3.99 -6.79 10.99
N LEU A 169 -2.79 -6.56 10.46
CA LEU A 169 -2.17 -7.49 9.52
C LEU A 169 -1.47 -8.64 10.24
N THR A 170 -1.69 -9.85 9.71
CA THR A 170 -1.01 -11.08 10.13
C THR A 170 -0.15 -11.65 9.01
N ASP A 171 0.85 -12.44 9.38
CA ASP A 171 1.65 -13.22 8.43
C ASP A 171 1.01 -14.58 8.15
N GLY A 172 1.52 -15.28 7.15
CA GLY A 172 1.01 -16.56 6.66
C GLY A 172 0.36 -16.47 5.27
N ASP A 173 -0.09 -17.62 4.77
CA ASP A 173 -0.53 -17.80 3.37
C ASP A 173 -1.85 -17.08 3.04
N GLY A 174 -2.62 -16.72 4.06
CA GLY A 174 -3.96 -16.16 3.92
C GLY A 174 -5.02 -17.20 3.57
N LYS A 175 -6.24 -16.75 3.36
CA LYS A 175 -7.41 -17.58 3.02
C LYS A 175 -7.75 -17.55 1.53
N GLY A 176 -7.01 -16.76 0.73
CA GLY A 176 -7.28 -16.53 -0.68
C GLY A 176 -8.54 -15.69 -0.93
N ARG A 177 -9.06 -15.01 0.09
CA ARG A 177 -10.27 -14.19 0.02
C ARG A 177 -10.27 -13.11 1.08
N TYR A 178 -11.01 -12.04 0.82
CA TYR A 178 -11.22 -10.92 1.74
C TYR A 178 -12.65 -10.40 1.58
N ARG A 179 -13.10 -9.64 2.56
CA ARG A 179 -14.30 -8.81 2.51
C ARG A 179 -13.87 -7.37 2.27
N ALA A 180 -14.60 -6.64 1.43
CA ALA A 180 -14.34 -5.24 1.14
C ALA A 180 -15.58 -4.39 1.41
N ALA A 181 -15.37 -3.13 1.74
CA ALA A 181 -16.42 -2.13 1.82
C ALA A 181 -15.89 -0.77 1.36
N VAL A 182 -16.65 -0.12 0.48
CA VAL A 182 -16.33 1.19 -0.10
C VAL A 182 -16.81 2.30 0.83
N ASP A 183 -15.92 3.24 1.14
CA ASP A 183 -16.11 4.44 1.98
C ASP A 183 -16.69 4.16 3.37
N ARG A 184 -16.51 2.93 3.86
CA ARG A 184 -16.96 2.46 5.18
C ARG A 184 -16.07 1.31 5.67
N ASN A 185 -16.10 1.02 6.96
CA ASN A 185 -15.32 -0.08 7.53
C ASN A 185 -16.02 -1.44 7.39
N VAL A 186 -15.21 -2.51 7.38
CA VAL A 186 -15.69 -3.90 7.35
C VAL A 186 -16.03 -4.35 8.76
N LEU A 187 -17.31 -4.61 9.02
CA LEU A 187 -17.78 -5.07 10.32
C LEU A 187 -17.26 -6.49 10.64
N GLY A 188 -16.64 -6.66 11.81
CA GLY A 188 -16.10 -7.94 12.29
C GLY A 188 -14.80 -8.41 11.64
N GLY A 189 -14.21 -7.62 10.74
CA GLY A 189 -12.95 -7.95 10.04
C GLY A 189 -11.72 -7.44 10.77
N PHE A 190 -11.43 -7.92 11.99
CA PHE A 190 -10.37 -7.37 12.83
C PHE A 190 -8.94 -7.75 12.44
N THR A 191 -8.78 -8.78 11.62
CA THR A 191 -7.48 -9.24 11.11
C THR A 191 -7.57 -9.57 9.63
N LEU A 192 -6.43 -9.49 8.94
CA LEU A 192 -6.28 -9.89 7.54
C LEU A 192 -4.84 -10.34 7.30
N ALA A 193 -4.64 -11.43 6.58
CA ALA A 193 -3.30 -11.85 6.20
C ALA A 193 -2.73 -10.89 5.14
N ARG A 194 -1.43 -10.59 5.20
CA ARG A 194 -0.75 -9.75 4.20
C ARG A 194 -0.88 -10.31 2.78
N ALA A 195 -0.96 -11.64 2.64
CA ALA A 195 -1.21 -12.30 1.37
C ALA A 195 -2.61 -12.00 0.80
N ASP A 196 -3.63 -11.91 1.65
CA ASP A 196 -5.00 -11.56 1.23
C ASP A 196 -5.14 -10.05 0.97
N LEU A 197 -4.42 -9.21 1.71
CA LEU A 197 -4.32 -7.78 1.37
C LEU A 197 -3.65 -7.57 0.01
N ALA A 198 -2.59 -8.34 -0.30
CA ALA A 198 -1.97 -8.30 -1.61
C ALA A 198 -2.95 -8.70 -2.72
N LEU A 199 -3.79 -9.71 -2.49
CA LEU A 199 -4.87 -10.05 -3.41
C LEU A 199 -5.83 -8.87 -3.64
N ALA A 200 -6.30 -8.23 -2.56
CA ALA A 200 -7.17 -7.06 -2.65
C ALA A 200 -6.56 -5.89 -3.42
N LEU A 201 -5.27 -5.61 -3.22
CA LEU A 201 -4.56 -4.56 -3.95
C LEU A 201 -4.51 -4.86 -5.46
N LEU A 202 -4.26 -6.11 -5.84
CA LEU A 202 -4.20 -6.50 -7.25
C LEU A 202 -5.57 -6.47 -7.92
N ASP A 203 -6.61 -6.92 -7.22
CA ASP A 203 -7.98 -6.88 -7.73
C ASP A 203 -8.44 -5.43 -7.91
N HIS A 204 -8.19 -4.55 -6.92
CA HIS A 204 -8.55 -3.15 -7.04
C HIS A 204 -7.68 -2.39 -8.05
N ALA A 205 -6.43 -2.78 -8.27
CA ALA A 205 -5.59 -2.15 -9.29
C ALA A 205 -6.23 -2.24 -10.69
N ALA A 206 -6.93 -3.35 -10.97
CA ALA A 206 -7.63 -3.59 -12.21
C ALA A 206 -9.10 -3.11 -12.23
N ASP A 207 -9.63 -2.61 -11.11
CA ASP A 207 -11.04 -2.25 -10.95
C ASP A 207 -11.25 -0.72 -11.03
N PRO A 208 -11.84 -0.20 -12.12
CA PRO A 208 -12.12 1.23 -12.26
C PRO A 208 -13.15 1.75 -11.24
N SER A 209 -14.02 0.89 -10.71
CA SER A 209 -15.06 1.32 -9.76
C SER A 209 -14.48 1.70 -8.39
N ALA A 210 -13.23 1.32 -8.11
CA ALA A 210 -12.52 1.69 -6.89
C ALA A 210 -11.80 3.04 -6.99
N ILE A 211 -11.76 3.67 -8.17
CA ILE A 211 -11.09 4.96 -8.37
C ILE A 211 -11.82 6.07 -7.61
N GLY A 212 -11.07 6.90 -6.88
CA GLY A 212 -11.60 7.99 -6.07
C GLY A 212 -12.18 7.53 -4.73
N HIS A 213 -12.03 6.26 -4.38
CA HIS A 213 -12.65 5.65 -3.20
C HIS A 213 -11.65 5.12 -2.17
N VAL A 214 -12.08 5.14 -0.91
CA VAL A 214 -11.42 4.40 0.16
C VAL A 214 -12.06 3.03 0.25
N VAL A 215 -11.27 1.97 0.14
CA VAL A 215 -11.75 0.60 0.30
C VAL A 215 -11.18 -0.01 1.57
N SER A 216 -12.03 -0.21 2.57
CA SER A 216 -11.63 -0.98 3.75
C SER A 216 -11.75 -2.47 3.46
N VAL A 217 -10.78 -3.26 3.93
CA VAL A 217 -10.75 -4.72 3.74
C VAL A 217 -10.67 -5.44 5.08
N GLY A 218 -11.08 -6.71 5.12
CA GLY A 218 -11.02 -7.58 6.31
C GLY A 218 -11.11 -9.07 5.95
N GLY A 219 -10.65 -9.96 6.83
CA GLY A 219 -10.57 -11.41 6.56
C GLY A 219 -11.81 -12.23 6.89
#